data_AF-A0A5C7WED0-F1
#
_entry.id   AF-A0A5C7WED0-F1
#
_cell.length_a   1.000
_cell.length_b   1.000
_cell.length_c   1.000
_cell.angle_alpha   90.00
_cell.angle_beta   90.00
_cell.angle_gamma   90.00
#
_symmetry.space_group_name_H-M   'P 1'
#
loop_
_entity.id
_entity.type
_entity.pdbx_description
1 polymer ?
#
loop_
_entity_poly.entity_id
_entity_poly.type
_entity_poly.pdbx_seq_one_letter_code
_entity_poly.pdbx_strand_id
1 'polypeptide(L)'
;MRRRPFNQTIVLLKSLLAVSTLLLSAHVSAEADPRSLKHPLIGYWESHLPENGCLESYWFKEDGTAVFTSGDEQLEARYEVTPQPDAQGFFKLSHRVTQSNKAQDCTRQTSELNTEQTSFILFKPDGSSFISCDNDDPSLENCFGPIELKNNASRSLR
;
A
#
# COMPACT_ATOMS: atom_id res chain seq x y z
N MET A 1 85.35 -39.00 -0.52
CA MET A 1 85.51 -39.66 0.80
C MET A 1 84.27 -39.37 1.64
N ARG A 2 83.49 -40.43 1.94
CA ARG A 2 83.14 -40.91 3.30
C ARG A 2 82.23 -39.98 4.12
N ARG A 3 80.93 -40.28 4.17
CA ARG A 3 80.21 -41.19 5.11
C ARG A 3 79.61 -40.40 6.31
N ARG A 4 78.28 -40.23 6.33
CA ARG A 4 77.43 -40.13 7.54
C ARG A 4 77.56 -41.44 8.35
N PRO A 5 77.25 -41.56 9.67
CA PRO A 5 76.01 -41.13 10.37
C PRO A 5 76.25 -40.67 11.84
N PHE A 6 75.27 -40.28 12.66
CA PHE A 6 74.49 -41.19 13.52
C PHE A 6 73.37 -40.42 14.29
N ASN A 7 72.12 -40.88 14.09
CA ASN A 7 71.03 -41.14 15.04
C ASN A 7 70.52 -40.07 16.04
N GLN A 8 69.23 -39.69 15.93
CA GLN A 8 68.00 -40.36 16.39
C GLN A 8 67.66 -39.99 17.85
N THR A 9 66.58 -39.23 18.04
CA THR A 9 65.49 -39.67 18.93
C THR A 9 64.20 -38.92 18.61
N ILE A 10 63.16 -39.72 18.42
CA ILE A 10 61.76 -39.40 18.12
C ILE A 10 61.07 -39.01 19.41
N VAL A 11 60.31 -37.90 19.46
CA VAL A 11 59.12 -37.82 20.34
C VAL A 11 58.02 -36.92 19.71
N LEU A 12 57.07 -37.60 19.08
CA LEU A 12 55.61 -37.40 19.14
C LEU A 12 54.97 -36.04 18.78
N LEU A 13 54.43 -36.04 17.55
CA LEU A 13 53.09 -35.63 17.14
C LEU A 13 52.12 -35.21 18.29
N LYS A 14 51.70 -33.95 18.32
CA LYS A 14 50.41 -33.55 18.91
C LYS A 14 49.62 -32.71 17.91
N SER A 15 48.51 -33.32 17.50
CA SER A 15 47.49 -32.81 16.61
C SER A 15 46.73 -31.60 17.15
N LEU A 16 46.37 -30.74 16.19
CA LEU A 16 45.06 -30.08 15.99
C LEU A 16 44.52 -29.12 17.06
N LEU A 17 44.37 -27.85 16.66
CA LEU A 17 43.07 -27.14 16.70
C LEU A 17 43.16 -25.88 15.82
N ALA A 18 42.93 -26.05 14.51
CA ALA A 18 42.62 -24.93 13.63
C ALA A 18 41.13 -24.60 13.81
N VAL A 19 40.84 -23.53 14.56
CA VAL A 19 39.47 -23.01 14.71
C VAL A 19 39.17 -22.18 13.45
N SER A 20 38.62 -22.84 12.43
CA SER A 20 38.01 -22.16 11.28
C SER A 20 36.65 -21.62 11.72
N THR A 21 36.59 -20.35 12.08
CA THR A 21 35.32 -19.63 12.30
C THR A 21 34.60 -19.45 10.96
N LEU A 22 33.67 -20.36 10.67
CA LEU A 22 32.64 -20.17 9.65
C LEU A 22 31.75 -19.00 10.10
N LEU A 23 31.98 -17.82 9.51
CA LEU A 23 31.01 -16.72 9.55
C LEU A 23 29.79 -17.15 8.74
N LEU A 24 28.80 -17.73 9.42
CA LEU A 24 27.45 -17.87 8.89
C LEU A 24 26.89 -16.45 8.72
N SER A 25 26.90 -15.95 7.49
CA SER A 25 26.08 -14.80 7.11
C SER A 25 24.63 -15.20 7.35
N ALA A 26 24.06 -14.78 8.48
CA ALA A 26 22.62 -14.79 8.67
C ALA A 26 22.04 -13.82 7.63
N HIS A 27 21.67 -14.34 6.47
CA HIS A 27 20.73 -13.66 5.60
C HIS A 27 19.42 -13.60 6.36
N VAL A 28 19.23 -12.49 7.09
CA VAL A 28 17.89 -12.05 7.47
C VAL A 28 17.19 -11.74 6.15
N SER A 29 16.53 -12.74 5.58
CA SER A 29 15.41 -12.48 4.70
C SER A 29 14.38 -11.80 5.59
N ALA A 30 14.18 -10.50 5.39
CA ALA A 30 12.97 -9.86 5.87
C ALA A 30 11.82 -10.63 5.24
N GLU A 31 11.14 -11.44 6.04
CA GLU A 31 9.92 -12.12 5.63
C GLU A 31 8.93 -11.01 5.30
N ALA A 32 8.63 -10.85 4.01
CA ALA A 32 7.62 -9.90 3.57
C ALA A 32 6.35 -10.22 4.36
N ASP A 33 5.85 -9.27 5.16
CA ASP A 33 4.62 -9.43 5.94
C ASP A 33 3.54 -9.98 4.99
N PRO A 34 2.80 -11.05 5.29
CA PRO A 34 1.70 -11.50 4.43
C PRO A 34 0.62 -10.43 4.21
N ARG A 35 0.62 -9.33 4.98
CA ARG A 35 -0.15 -8.10 4.72
C ARG A 35 0.44 -7.22 3.60
N SER A 36 1.68 -7.44 3.18
CA SER A 36 2.42 -6.70 2.14
C SER A 36 1.98 -6.98 0.70
N LEU A 37 0.97 -7.83 0.49
CA LEU A 37 0.32 -8.03 -0.82
C LEU A 37 -0.96 -7.20 -0.99
N LYS A 38 -1.34 -6.37 -0.01
CA LYS A 38 -2.55 -5.55 -0.07
C LYS A 38 -2.23 -4.17 -0.63
N HIS A 39 -2.96 -3.77 -1.67
CA HIS A 39 -2.83 -2.44 -2.26
C HIS A 39 -3.06 -1.35 -1.18
N PRO A 40 -2.26 -0.27 -1.12
CA PRO A 40 -2.33 0.75 -0.08
C PRO A 40 -3.68 1.47 0.00
N LEU A 41 -4.49 1.41 -1.06
CA LEU A 41 -5.86 1.97 -1.09
C LEU A 41 -6.86 1.22 -0.20
N ILE A 42 -6.63 -0.08 0.08
CA ILE A 42 -7.58 -0.90 0.84
C ILE A 42 -7.65 -0.38 2.28
N GLY A 43 -8.84 0.07 2.68
CA GLY A 43 -9.03 0.74 3.96
C GLY A 43 -10.28 1.61 3.99
N TYR A 44 -10.52 2.23 5.14
CA TYR A 44 -11.54 3.27 5.31
C TYR A 44 -10.87 4.62 5.41
N TRP A 45 -11.40 5.58 4.67
CA TRP A 45 -10.81 6.89 4.49
C TRP A 45 -11.88 7.96 4.65
N GLU A 46 -11.47 9.13 5.11
CA GLU A 46 -12.37 10.28 5.24
C GLU A 46 -11.67 11.56 4.77
N SER A 47 -12.46 12.50 4.25
CA SER A 47 -12.05 13.85 3.87
C SER A 47 -13.12 14.84 4.30
N HIS A 48 -12.71 16.07 4.62
CA HIS A 48 -13.64 17.18 4.82
C HIS A 48 -13.42 18.23 3.73
N LEU A 49 -14.49 18.60 3.01
CA LEU A 49 -14.41 19.65 2.00
C LEU A 49 -14.08 21.00 2.66
N PRO A 50 -13.05 21.73 2.20
CA PRO A 50 -12.69 23.03 2.76
C PRO A 50 -13.81 24.08 2.71
N GLU A 51 -14.70 23.99 1.71
CA GLU A 51 -15.71 25.01 1.43
C GLU A 51 -16.86 24.99 2.43
N ASN A 52 -17.27 23.81 2.90
CA ASN A 52 -18.47 23.62 3.72
C ASN A 52 -18.30 22.62 4.88
N GLY A 53 -17.11 22.01 5.03
CA GLY A 53 -16.83 21.01 6.05
C GLY A 53 -17.55 19.67 5.84
N CYS A 54 -18.21 19.48 4.69
CA CYS A 54 -18.94 18.27 4.36
C CYS A 54 -18.00 17.07 4.40
N LEU A 55 -18.45 16.00 5.07
CA LEU A 55 -17.68 14.77 5.24
C LEU A 55 -17.88 13.87 4.02
N GLU A 56 -16.78 13.45 3.43
CA GLU A 56 -16.72 12.35 2.49
C GLU A 56 -16.07 11.15 3.14
N SER A 57 -16.58 9.94 2.86
CA SER A 57 -15.96 8.71 3.33
C SER A 57 -15.92 7.65 2.25
N TYR A 58 -14.82 6.87 2.26
CA TYR A 58 -14.52 5.87 1.25
C TYR A 58 -14.08 4.59 1.93
N TRP A 59 -14.80 3.50 1.68
CA TRP A 59 -14.39 2.18 2.13
C TRP A 59 -14.04 1.28 0.95
N PHE A 60 -12.74 1.13 0.68
CA PHE A 60 -12.24 0.22 -0.36
C PHE A 60 -11.99 -1.16 0.25
N LYS A 61 -12.68 -2.19 -0.26
CA LYS A 61 -12.61 -3.57 0.23
C LYS A 61 -11.75 -4.45 -0.67
N GLU A 62 -11.19 -5.50 -0.09
CA GLU A 62 -10.29 -6.45 -0.77
C GLU A 62 -10.93 -7.20 -1.94
N ASP A 63 -12.26 -7.27 -2.00
CA ASP A 63 -13.01 -7.96 -3.06
C ASP A 63 -13.29 -7.08 -4.30
N GLY A 64 -12.70 -5.88 -4.36
CA GLY A 64 -12.92 -4.92 -5.43
C GLY A 64 -14.26 -4.20 -5.35
N THR A 65 -14.93 -4.21 -4.20
CA THR A 65 -16.10 -3.36 -3.92
C THR A 65 -15.71 -2.15 -3.09
N ALA A 66 -16.41 -1.04 -3.31
CA ALA A 66 -16.25 0.16 -2.51
C ALA A 66 -17.60 0.72 -2.06
N VAL A 67 -17.62 1.36 -0.90
CA VAL A 67 -18.75 2.14 -0.38
C VAL A 67 -18.31 3.58 -0.24
N PHE A 68 -19.07 4.50 -0.81
CA PHE A 68 -18.80 5.94 -0.77
C PHE A 68 -19.95 6.68 -0.10
N THR A 69 -19.62 7.69 0.69
CA THR A 69 -20.58 8.67 1.19
C THR A 69 -20.07 10.08 0.94
N SER A 70 -20.94 10.97 0.49
CA SER A 70 -20.64 12.40 0.30
C SER A 70 -21.91 13.18 0.63
N GLY A 71 -21.92 13.93 1.74
CA GLY A 71 -23.15 14.58 2.20
C GLY A 71 -24.27 13.57 2.48
N ASP A 72 -25.39 13.67 1.77
CA ASP A 72 -26.51 12.72 1.87
C ASP A 72 -26.37 11.53 0.90
N GLU A 73 -25.43 11.60 -0.05
CA GLU A 73 -25.18 10.56 -1.03
C GLU A 73 -24.57 9.31 -0.38
N GLN A 74 -25.08 8.14 -0.78
CA GLN A 74 -24.50 6.84 -0.47
C GLN A 74 -24.47 5.97 -1.72
N LEU A 75 -23.28 5.48 -2.07
CA LEU A 75 -23.02 4.68 -3.26
C LEU A 75 -22.31 3.38 -2.91
N GLU A 76 -22.57 2.35 -3.71
CA GLU A 76 -21.69 1.19 -3.81
C GLU A 76 -21.13 1.09 -5.23
N ALA A 77 -19.84 0.78 -5.34
CA ALA A 77 -19.15 0.65 -6.62
C ALA A 77 -18.32 -0.63 -6.71
N ARG A 78 -18.03 -1.04 -7.95
CA ARG A 78 -16.89 -1.92 -8.25
C ARG A 78 -15.70 -1.06 -8.64
N TYR A 79 -14.51 -1.39 -8.17
CA TYR A 79 -13.32 -0.61 -8.46
C TYR A 79 -12.14 -1.47 -8.89
N GLU A 80 -11.27 -0.89 -9.68
CA GLU A 80 -9.96 -1.41 -10.08
C GLU A 80 -8.91 -0.33 -9.85
N VAL A 81 -7.75 -0.73 -9.34
CA VAL A 81 -6.63 0.17 -9.13
C VAL A 81 -5.35 -0.47 -9.66
N THR A 82 -4.49 0.32 -10.30
CA THR A 82 -3.22 -0.20 -10.82
C THR A 82 -2.39 -0.78 -9.67
N PRO A 83 -1.71 -1.92 -9.86
CA PRO A 83 -0.95 -2.56 -8.78
C PRO A 83 0.31 -1.78 -8.39
N GLN A 84 0.77 -0.88 -9.26
CA GLN A 84 1.96 -0.05 -9.09
C GLN A 84 1.65 1.39 -9.53
N PRO A 85 2.34 2.38 -8.97
CA PRO A 85 2.24 3.74 -9.45
C PRO A 85 2.96 3.91 -10.79
N ASP A 86 2.61 4.96 -11.51
CA ASP A 86 3.36 5.41 -12.68
C ASP A 86 4.70 6.08 -12.30
N ALA A 87 5.39 6.64 -13.30
CA ALA A 87 6.67 7.31 -13.11
C ALA A 87 6.59 8.58 -12.23
N GLN A 88 5.40 9.15 -12.06
CA GLN A 88 5.13 10.32 -11.23
C GLN A 88 4.60 9.96 -9.83
N GLY A 89 4.35 8.68 -9.57
CA GLY A 89 3.87 8.18 -8.29
C GLY A 89 2.36 7.98 -8.22
N PHE A 90 1.62 8.20 -9.31
CA PHE A 90 0.16 8.08 -9.31
C PHE A 90 -0.31 6.65 -9.58
N PHE A 91 -1.32 6.23 -8.84
CA PHE A 91 -2.09 5.03 -9.11
C PHE A 91 -3.35 5.41 -9.87
N LYS A 92 -3.68 4.71 -10.95
CA LYS A 92 -4.96 4.91 -11.65
C LYS A 92 -6.03 4.10 -10.94
N LEU A 93 -7.10 4.76 -10.49
CA LEU A 93 -8.32 4.16 -9.93
C LEU A 93 -9.46 4.37 -10.92
N SER A 94 -10.11 3.28 -11.33
CA SER A 94 -11.39 3.34 -12.06
C SER A 94 -12.47 2.68 -11.22
N HIS A 95 -13.65 3.28 -11.16
CA HIS A 95 -14.78 2.68 -10.44
C HIS A 95 -16.08 2.84 -11.23
N ARG A 96 -16.99 1.88 -11.05
CA ARG A 96 -18.31 1.87 -11.65
C ARG A 96 -19.39 1.77 -10.58
N VAL A 97 -20.30 2.74 -10.56
CA VAL A 97 -21.40 2.79 -9.60
C VAL A 97 -22.37 1.63 -9.85
N THR A 98 -22.58 0.80 -8.83
CA THR A 98 -23.48 -0.37 -8.85
C THR A 98 -24.76 -0.16 -8.04
N GLN A 99 -24.72 0.65 -6.99
CA GLN A 99 -25.89 1.05 -6.20
C GLN A 99 -25.79 2.53 -5.85
N SER A 100 -26.94 3.21 -5.75
CA SER A 100 -27.02 4.62 -5.36
C SER A 100 -28.36 4.91 -4.69
N ASN A 101 -28.33 5.71 -3.63
CA ASN A 101 -29.53 6.27 -3.00
C ASN A 101 -30.08 7.51 -3.74
N LYS A 102 -29.39 7.98 -4.81
CA LYS A 102 -29.73 9.16 -5.63
C LYS A 102 -29.84 10.47 -4.86
N ALA A 103 -29.27 10.54 -3.66
CA ALA A 103 -29.20 11.78 -2.91
C ALA A 103 -28.09 12.68 -3.47
N GLN A 104 -28.00 13.90 -2.94
CA GLN A 104 -27.02 14.87 -3.41
C GLN A 104 -25.72 14.74 -2.63
N ASP A 105 -24.60 14.83 -3.36
CA ASP A 105 -23.26 14.82 -2.80
C ASP A 105 -22.93 16.14 -2.07
N CYS A 106 -21.71 16.24 -1.53
CA CYS A 106 -21.21 17.47 -0.89
C CYS A 106 -21.21 18.70 -1.82
N THR A 107 -21.24 18.51 -3.15
CA THR A 107 -21.24 19.56 -4.18
C THR A 107 -22.62 19.82 -4.79
N ARG A 108 -23.68 19.20 -4.23
CA ARG A 108 -25.08 19.27 -4.68
C ARG A 108 -25.35 18.57 -6.02
N GLN A 109 -24.42 17.75 -6.49
CA GLN A 109 -24.56 16.88 -7.65
C GLN A 109 -25.13 15.52 -7.24
N THR A 110 -25.47 14.68 -8.21
CA THR A 110 -25.97 13.32 -7.96
C THR A 110 -25.27 12.38 -8.93
N SER A 111 -24.71 11.29 -8.41
CA SER A 111 -24.02 10.29 -9.23
C SER A 111 -24.99 9.46 -10.06
N GLU A 112 -24.59 9.15 -11.29
CA GLU A 112 -25.37 8.31 -12.20
C GLU A 112 -25.01 6.82 -12.03
N LEU A 113 -26.04 5.98 -11.97
CA LEU A 113 -25.88 4.51 -11.93
C LEU A 113 -25.23 3.98 -13.21
N ASN A 114 -24.36 2.98 -13.07
CA ASN A 114 -23.63 2.32 -14.15
C ASN A 114 -22.68 3.23 -14.95
N THR A 115 -22.34 4.41 -14.43
CA THR A 115 -21.26 5.23 -14.98
C THR A 115 -19.91 4.79 -14.43
N GLU A 116 -18.89 4.89 -15.28
CA GLU A 116 -17.50 4.65 -14.91
C GLU A 116 -16.79 5.99 -14.73
N GLN A 117 -16.07 6.13 -13.63
CA GLN A 117 -15.26 7.29 -13.31
C GLN A 117 -13.81 6.86 -13.11
N THR A 118 -12.88 7.69 -13.58
CA THR A 118 -11.44 7.49 -13.40
C THR A 118 -10.87 8.64 -12.59
N SER A 119 -9.98 8.29 -11.66
CA SER A 119 -9.21 9.22 -10.84
C SER A 119 -7.77 8.73 -10.71
N PHE A 120 -6.87 9.65 -10.38
CA PHE A 120 -5.47 9.36 -10.12
C PHE A 120 -5.14 9.63 -8.65
N ILE A 121 -4.64 8.62 -7.97
CA ILE A 121 -4.35 8.65 -6.54
C ILE A 121 -2.87 8.81 -6.30
N LEU A 122 -2.50 9.81 -5.49
CA LEU A 122 -1.14 10.00 -5.01
C LEU A 122 -1.10 9.89 -3.49
N PHE A 123 -0.44 8.84 -2.99
CA PHE A 123 -0.29 8.62 -1.56
C PHE A 123 0.81 9.49 -0.97
N LYS A 124 0.63 9.90 0.29
CA LYS A 124 1.76 10.32 1.13
C LYS A 124 2.72 9.14 1.30
N PRO A 125 4.04 9.38 1.42
CA PRO A 125 5.03 8.31 1.58
C PRO A 125 4.81 7.40 2.81
N ASP A 126 4.16 7.90 3.85
CA ASP A 126 3.82 7.15 5.07
C ASP A 126 2.51 6.35 4.96
N GLY A 127 1.79 6.46 3.83
CA GLY A 127 0.50 5.80 3.60
C GLY A 127 -0.66 6.35 4.45
N SER A 128 -0.46 7.44 5.20
CA SER A 128 -1.46 7.97 6.13
C SER A 128 -2.61 8.71 5.44
N SER A 129 -2.38 9.20 4.23
CA SER A 129 -3.40 9.87 3.41
C SER A 129 -3.05 9.77 1.94
N PHE A 130 -3.99 10.12 1.09
CA PHE A 130 -3.76 10.38 -0.33
C PHE A 130 -4.51 11.63 -0.81
N ILE A 131 -4.19 12.08 -2.01
CA ILE A 131 -5.03 13.00 -2.79
C ILE A 131 -5.58 12.24 -4.00
N SER A 132 -6.78 12.60 -4.44
CA SER A 132 -7.41 12.06 -5.64
C SER A 132 -7.55 13.19 -6.64
N CYS A 133 -7.10 12.93 -7.87
CA CYS A 133 -7.11 13.91 -8.95
C CYS A 133 -8.05 13.44 -10.06
N ASP A 134 -8.98 14.31 -10.43
CA ASP A 134 -9.92 14.07 -11.53
C ASP A 134 -9.23 14.49 -12.83
N ASN A 135 -9.23 13.63 -13.87
CA ASN A 135 -8.96 13.90 -15.30
C ASN A 135 -8.40 12.64 -16.01
N ASP A 136 -8.11 12.73 -17.32
CA ASP A 136 -7.44 11.68 -18.13
C ASP A 136 -5.90 11.64 -17.95
N ASP A 137 -5.30 12.55 -17.17
CA ASP A 137 -3.84 12.71 -17.00
C ASP A 137 -3.44 12.88 -15.51
N PRO A 138 -2.37 12.22 -15.02
CA PRO A 138 -1.83 12.37 -13.66
C PRO A 138 -1.16 13.74 -13.42
N SER A 139 -1.98 14.78 -13.31
CA SER A 139 -1.57 16.15 -12.96
C SER A 139 -2.13 16.60 -11.62
N LEU A 140 -1.49 17.59 -11.01
CA LEU A 140 -1.92 18.17 -9.72
C LEU A 140 -2.96 19.29 -9.86
N GLU A 141 -3.51 19.51 -11.05
CA GLU A 141 -4.35 20.69 -11.34
C GLU A 141 -5.74 20.59 -10.69
N ASN A 142 -6.35 19.41 -10.72
CA ASN A 142 -7.69 19.15 -10.19
C ASN A 142 -7.65 18.02 -9.16
N CYS A 143 -7.02 18.28 -8.01
CA CYS A 143 -6.94 17.30 -6.92
C CYS A 143 -7.73 17.75 -5.70
N PHE A 144 -8.35 16.79 -5.03
CA PHE A 144 -8.97 16.97 -3.74
C PHE A 144 -8.32 16.09 -2.67
N GLY A 145 -8.41 16.54 -1.42
CA GLY A 145 -7.83 15.89 -0.24
C GLY A 145 -7.25 16.91 0.74
N PRO A 146 -6.54 16.44 1.79
CA PRO A 146 -6.14 15.04 2.01
C PRO A 146 -7.31 14.13 2.39
N ILE A 147 -7.28 12.91 1.86
CA ILE A 147 -8.20 11.82 2.21
C ILE A 147 -7.43 10.89 3.15
N GLU A 148 -7.81 10.89 4.41
CA GLU A 148 -7.01 10.33 5.50
C GLU A 148 -7.46 8.93 5.90
N LEU A 149 -6.49 8.03 6.12
CA LEU A 149 -6.76 6.69 6.59
C LEU A 149 -7.34 6.73 8.00
N LYS A 150 -8.46 6.05 8.21
CA LYS A 150 -9.08 5.88 9.53
C LYS A 150 -8.91 4.43 9.96
N ASN A 151 -8.06 4.22 10.97
CA ASN A 151 -7.64 2.92 11.50
C ASN A 151 -8.77 2.05 12.12
N ASN A 152 -10.05 2.45 12.02
CA ASN A 152 -11.18 1.85 12.74
C ASN A 152 -12.45 1.71 11.88
N ALA A 153 -12.28 1.38 10.60
CA ALA A 153 -13.34 1.13 9.59
C ALA A 153 -14.48 0.21 10.05
N SER A 154 -14.21 -0.69 11.01
CA SER A 154 -15.14 -1.73 11.46
C SER A 154 -16.15 -1.28 12.52
N ARG A 155 -16.18 0.01 12.93
CA ARG A 155 -17.01 0.45 14.06
C ARG A 155 -18.30 1.22 13.75
N SER A 156 -18.57 1.66 12.52
CA SER A 156 -19.69 2.62 12.31
C SER A 156 -20.69 2.31 11.19
N LEU A 157 -20.79 1.07 10.73
CA LEU A 157 -22.04 0.61 10.11
C LEU A 157 -22.99 0.17 11.24
N ARG A 158 -23.77 1.12 11.76
CA ARG A 158 -24.97 0.86 12.55
C ARG A 158 -26.19 1.30 11.78
#